data_AF-A0A3M1N4V2-F1
#
_entry.id   AF-A0A3M1N4V2-F1
#
_cell.length_a   1.000
_cell.length_b   1.000
_cell.length_c   1.000
_cell.angle_alpha   90.00
_cell.angle_beta   90.00
_cell.angle_gamma   90.00
#
_symmetry.space_group_name_H-M   'P 1'
#
loop_
_entity.id
_entity.type
_entity.pdbx_description
1 polymer ?
#
loop_
_entity_poly.entity_id
_entity_poly.type
_entity_poly.pdbx_seq_one_letter_code
_entity_poly.pdbx_strand_id
1 'polypeptide(L)'
;MNEKQRNRLLAVLFLGVLMAAMDIAIVGPALPAIRDGFGVTDRAVAWVFTTYLLANLVGTPVMAKLSDRLGRRDVYVADVVLFVIGSIVVASAPSLPVVLVG
;
A
#
# COMPACT_ATOMS: atom_id res chain seq x y z
N MET A 1 31.20 3.91 8.63
CA MET A 1 30.29 2.81 8.21
C MET A 1 31.10 1.77 7.46
N ASN A 2 31.09 0.52 7.90
CA ASN A 2 31.77 -0.58 7.18
C ASN A 2 31.08 -0.86 5.84
N GLU A 3 31.85 -1.25 4.82
CA GLU A 3 31.34 -1.57 3.47
C GLU A 3 30.19 -2.59 3.48
N LYS A 4 30.31 -3.63 4.31
CA LYS A 4 29.25 -4.64 4.52
C LYS A 4 27.97 -4.06 5.14
N GLN A 5 28.07 -3.08 6.04
CA GLN A 5 26.90 -2.42 6.62
C GLN A 5 26.22 -1.50 5.60
N ARG A 6 27.00 -0.76 4.80
CA ARG A 6 26.47 0.09 3.71
C ARG A 6 25.73 -0.75 2.67
N ASN A 7 26.29 -1.88 2.24
CA ASN A 7 25.65 -2.75 1.25
C ASN A 7 24.38 -3.42 1.79
N ARG A 8 24.33 -3.81 3.07
CA ARG A 8 23.08 -4.29 3.70
C ARG A 8 22.02 -3.20 3.74
N LEU A 9 22.41 -1.96 4.05
CA LEU A 9 21.48 -0.83 4.11
C LEU A 9 20.92 -0.48 2.72
N LEU A 10 21.77 -0.50 1.70
CA LEU A 10 21.34 -0.34 0.30
C LEU A 10 20.44 -1.47 -0.16
N ALA A 11 20.73 -2.72 0.20
CA ALA A 11 19.88 -3.86 -0.13
C ALA A 11 18.48 -3.72 0.47
N VAL A 12 18.38 -3.32 1.74
CA VAL A 12 17.08 -3.05 2.39
C VAL A 12 16.35 -1.90 1.70
N LEU A 13 17.06 -0.83 1.31
CA LEU A 13 16.48 0.30 0.60
C LEU A 13 15.92 -0.12 -0.78
N PHE A 14 16.71 -0.84 -1.58
CA PHE A 14 16.28 -1.34 -2.89
C PHE A 14 15.11 -2.31 -2.78
N LEU A 15 15.10 -3.13 -1.74
CA LEU A 15 13.99 -4.05 -1.47
C LEU A 15 12.70 -3.27 -1.12
N GLY A 16 12.81 -2.18 -0.35
CA GLY A 16 11.69 -1.28 -0.09
C GLY A 16 11.17 -0.59 -1.37
N VAL A 17 12.07 -0.14 -2.25
CA VAL A 17 11.69 0.44 -3.56
C VAL A 17 11.02 -0.60 -4.45
N LEU A 18 11.51 -1.84 -4.45
CA LEU A 18 10.90 -2.94 -5.19
C LEU A 18 9.49 -3.25 -4.67
N MET A 19 9.30 -3.30 -3.35
CA MET A 19 7.97 -3.48 -2.75
C MET A 19 7.02 -2.36 -3.16
N ALA A 20 7.46 -1.10 -3.12
CA ALA A 20 6.65 0.03 -3.57
C ALA A 20 6.27 -0.07 -5.07
N ALA A 21 7.18 -0.56 -5.92
CA ALA A 21 6.87 -0.79 -7.33
C ALA A 21 5.87 -1.95 -7.53
N MET A 22 5.93 -2.98 -6.68
CA MET A 22 5.00 -4.11 -6.72
C MET A 22 3.57 -3.71 -6.33
N ASP A 23 3.39 -2.79 -5.38
CA ASP A 23 2.04 -2.33 -4.97
C ASP A 23 1.22 -1.82 -6.16
N ILE A 24 1.83 -1.01 -7.04
CA ILE A 24 1.16 -0.51 -8.25
C ILE A 24 0.95 -1.63 -9.27
N ALA A 25 1.92 -2.54 -9.40
CA ALA A 25 1.89 -3.62 -10.39
C ALA A 25 0.83 -4.69 -10.11
N ILE A 26 0.43 -4.86 -8.84
CA ILE A 26 -0.57 -5.86 -8.43
C ILE A 26 -2.00 -5.39 -8.71
N VAL A 27 -2.29 -4.10 -8.53
CA VAL A 27 -3.66 -3.58 -8.62
C VAL A 27 -4.24 -3.78 -10.03
N GLY A 28 -3.48 -3.45 -11.08
CA GLY A 28 -3.96 -3.50 -12.47
C GLY A 28 -4.50 -4.88 -12.90
N PRO A 29 -3.71 -5.97 -12.78
CA PRO A 29 -4.14 -7.33 -13.09
C PRO A 29 -5.23 -7.88 -12.17
N ALA A 30 -5.37 -7.32 -10.96
CA ALA A 30 -6.39 -7.75 -10.01
C ALA A 30 -7.79 -7.18 -10.32
N LEU A 31 -7.89 -6.05 -11.04
CA LEU A 31 -9.17 -5.39 -11.32
C LEU A 31 -10.22 -6.32 -11.99
N PRO A 32 -9.89 -7.12 -13.02
CA PRO A 32 -10.86 -8.04 -13.62
C PRO A 32 -11.32 -9.13 -12.64
N ALA A 33 -10.41 -9.65 -11.79
CA ALA A 33 -10.76 -10.65 -10.79
C ALA A 33 -11.70 -10.08 -9.70
N ILE A 34 -11.47 -8.83 -9.28
CA ILE A 34 -12.35 -8.11 -8.34
C ILE A 34 -13.71 -7.84 -9.01
N ARG A 35 -13.72 -7.43 -10.27
CA ARG A 35 -14.95 -7.20 -11.05
C ARG A 35 -15.83 -8.44 -11.08
N ASP A 36 -15.25 -9.56 -11.49
CA ASP A 36 -15.98 -10.81 -11.69
C ASP A 36 -16.34 -11.45 -10.34
N GLY A 37 -15.49 -11.34 -9.32
CA GLY A 37 -15.74 -11.84 -7.97
C GLY A 37 -16.87 -11.13 -7.23
N PHE A 38 -17.04 -9.81 -7.46
CA PHE A 38 -18.11 -9.02 -6.84
C PHE A 38 -19.31 -8.74 -7.78
N GLY A 39 -19.24 -9.16 -9.05
CA GLY A 39 -20.33 -8.95 -10.02
C GLY A 39 -20.63 -7.47 -10.31
N VAL A 40 -19.62 -6.60 -10.22
CA VAL A 40 -19.76 -5.14 -10.28
C VAL A 40 -19.41 -4.58 -11.67
N THR A 41 -19.91 -3.37 -11.98
CA THR A 41 -19.63 -2.70 -13.26
C THR A 41 -18.18 -2.20 -13.36
N ASP A 42 -17.67 -2.06 -14.58
CA ASP A 42 -16.34 -1.48 -14.85
C ASP A 42 -16.15 -0.10 -14.21
N ARG A 43 -17.22 0.70 -14.17
CA ARG A 43 -17.22 2.02 -13.52
C ARG A 43 -17.02 1.93 -12.00
N ALA A 44 -17.60 0.92 -11.35
CA ALA A 44 -17.43 0.71 -9.92
C ALA A 44 -16.01 0.22 -9.60
N VAL A 45 -15.44 -0.67 -10.42
CA VAL A 45 -14.09 -1.22 -10.23
C VAL A 45 -13.00 -0.18 -10.49
N ALA A 46 -13.21 0.77 -11.40
CA ALA A 46 -12.29 1.89 -11.62
C ALA A 46 -12.03 2.74 -10.36
N TRP A 47 -12.96 2.74 -9.40
CA TRP A 47 -12.76 3.42 -8.12
C TRP A 47 -11.67 2.76 -7.26
N VAL A 48 -11.38 1.48 -7.42
CA VAL A 48 -10.29 0.81 -6.70
C VAL A 48 -8.96 1.50 -6.99
N PHE A 49 -8.65 1.71 -8.27
CA PHE A 49 -7.42 2.39 -8.68
C PHE A 49 -7.42 3.88 -8.28
N THR A 50 -8.58 4.54 -8.37
CA THR A 50 -8.71 5.96 -8.01
C THR A 50 -8.49 6.19 -6.53
N THR A 51 -9.11 5.37 -5.67
CA THR A 51 -8.95 5.45 -4.22
C THR A 51 -7.52 5.12 -3.82
N TYR A 52 -6.90 4.12 -4.45
CA TYR A 52 -5.47 3.82 -4.25
C TYR A 52 -4.58 5.04 -4.54
N LEU A 53 -4.78 5.70 -5.69
CA LEU A 53 -4.00 6.90 -6.04
C LEU A 53 -4.25 8.06 -5.07
N LEU A 54 -5.50 8.30 -4.67
CA LEU A 54 -5.84 9.34 -3.69
C LEU A 54 -5.21 9.07 -2.33
N ALA A 55 -5.27 7.82 -1.86
CA ALA A 55 -4.66 7.40 -0.60
C ALA A 55 -3.14 7.55 -0.66
N ASN A 56 -2.49 7.19 -1.78
CA ASN A 56 -1.06 7.38 -1.95
C ASN A 56 -0.67 8.86 -1.97
N LEU A 57 -1.42 9.68 -2.71
CA LEU A 57 -1.20 11.12 -2.85
C LEU A 57 -1.31 11.86 -1.51
N VAL A 58 -2.30 11.50 -0.67
CA VAL A 58 -2.50 12.12 0.65
C VAL A 58 -1.60 11.48 1.70
N GLY A 59 -1.43 10.15 1.66
CA GLY A 59 -0.67 9.38 2.64
C GLY A 59 0.82 9.68 2.61
N THR A 60 1.43 9.79 1.42
CA THR A 60 2.87 10.04 1.29
C THR A 60 3.36 11.29 2.03
N PRO A 61 2.79 12.50 1.83
CA PRO A 61 3.22 13.69 2.57
C PRO A 61 2.85 13.63 4.06
N VAL A 62 1.74 12.98 4.42
CA VAL A 62 1.33 12.80 5.82
C VAL A 62 2.36 11.94 6.56
N MET A 63 2.70 10.77 6.02
CA MET A 63 3.68 9.87 6.62
C MET A 63 5.09 10.45 6.59
N ALA A 64 5.47 11.18 5.54
CA ALA A 64 6.76 11.89 5.50
C ALA A 64 6.89 12.91 6.64
N LYS A 65 5.87 13.77 6.83
CA LYS A 65 5.86 14.77 7.91
C LYS A 65 5.77 14.13 9.30
N LEU A 66 5.05 13.02 9.42
CA LEU A 66 4.92 12.29 10.67
C LEU A 66 6.26 11.63 11.06
N SER A 67 6.97 11.06 10.08
CA SER A 67 8.29 10.46 10.23
C SER A 67 9.34 11.46 10.72
N ASP A 68 9.28 12.70 10.22
CA ASP A 68 10.19 13.76 10.65
C ASP A 68 9.95 14.22 12.10
N ARG A 69 8.72 14.05 12.63
CA ARG A 69 8.35 14.47 13.99
C ARG A 69 8.47 13.37 15.04
N LEU A 70 7.99 12.17 14.73
CA LEU A 70 7.94 11.03 15.67
C LEU A 70 9.15 10.10 15.54
N GLY A 71 9.95 10.27 14.50
CA GLY A 71 11.09 9.42 14.20
C GLY A 71 10.76 8.32 13.18
N ARG A 72 11.70 8.11 12.25
CA ARG A 72 11.56 7.19 11.10
C ARG A 72 11.19 5.75 11.48
N ARG A 73 11.69 5.26 12.62
CA ARG A 73 11.50 3.87 13.04
C ARG A 73 10.05 3.60 13.47
N ASP A 74 9.48 4.50 14.28
CA ASP A 74 8.15 4.28 14.86
C ASP A 74 7.06 4.45 13.81
N VAL A 75 7.25 5.40 12.88
CA VAL A 75 6.34 5.57 11.74
C VAL A 75 6.40 4.38 10.80
N TYR A 76 7.59 3.85 10.51
CA TYR A 76 7.70 2.62 9.72
C TYR A 76 6.94 1.44 10.34
N VAL A 77 7.04 1.25 11.67
CA VAL A 77 6.30 0.18 12.36
C VAL A 77 4.78 0.46 12.33
N ALA A 78 4.36 1.72 12.49
CA ALA A 78 2.95 2.10 12.39
C ALA A 78 2.38 1.83 10.99
N ASP A 79 3.12 2.15 9.93
CA ASP A 79 2.75 1.85 8.54
C ASP A 79 2.58 0.35 8.30
N VAL A 80 3.49 -0.47 8.85
CA VAL A 80 3.38 -1.94 8.77
C VAL A 80 2.13 -2.44 9.49
N VAL A 81 1.81 -1.92 10.67
CA VAL A 81 0.59 -2.30 11.40
C VAL A 81 -0.66 -1.88 10.62
N LEU A 82 -0.67 -0.67 10.05
CA LEU A 82 -1.76 -0.17 9.22
C LEU A 82 -1.98 -1.06 7.98
N PHE A 83 -0.88 -1.44 7.31
CA PHE A 83 -0.91 -2.34 6.16
C PHE A 83 -1.52 -3.72 6.50
N VAL A 84 -1.17 -4.28 7.65
CA VAL A 84 -1.73 -5.56 8.11
C VAL A 84 -3.24 -5.44 8.37
N ILE A 85 -3.68 -4.35 9.01
CA ILE A 85 -5.10 -4.11 9.28
C ILE A 85 -5.87 -3.97 7.96
N GLY A 86 -5.37 -3.15 7.03
CA GLY A 86 -5.98 -2.98 5.70
C GLY A 86 -6.09 -4.30 4.93
N SER A 87 -5.02 -5.10 4.94
CA SER A 87 -5.01 -6.43 4.32
C SER A 87 -6.08 -7.37 4.89
N ILE A 88 -6.31 -7.33 6.20
CA ILE A 88 -7.37 -8.13 6.86
C ILE A 88 -8.75 -7.63 6.44
N VAL A 89 -8.95 -6.31 6.33
CA VAL A 89 -10.21 -5.72 5.87
C VAL A 89 -10.50 -6.13 4.42
N VAL A 90 -9.51 -6.07 3.53
CA VAL A 90 -9.65 -6.52 2.13
C VAL A 90 -9.93 -8.03 2.06
N ALA A 91 -9.23 -8.85 2.84
CA ALA A 91 -9.41 -10.30 2.84
C ALA A 91 -10.80 -10.74 3.36
N SER A 92 -11.39 -9.97 4.27
CA SER A 92 -12.72 -10.23 4.83
C SER A 92 -13.85 -9.44 4.18
N ALA A 93 -13.57 -8.71 3.08
CA ALA A 93 -14.51 -7.76 2.50
C ALA A 93 -15.74 -8.46 1.89
N PRO A 94 -16.97 -8.18 2.39
CA PRO A 94 -18.19 -8.75 1.84
C PRO A 94 -18.72 -7.96 0.63
N SER A 95 -18.15 -6.79 0.34
CA SER A 95 -18.61 -5.90 -0.73
C SER A 95 -17.50 -4.97 -1.21
N LEU A 96 -17.63 -4.47 -2.44
CA LEU A 96 -16.66 -3.56 -3.05
C LEU A 96 -16.35 -2.31 -2.20
N PRO A 97 -17.31 -1.63 -1.55
CA PRO A 97 -17.00 -0.48 -0.70
C PRO A 97 -16.06 -0.82 0.47
N VAL A 98 -16.12 -2.04 1.01
CA VAL A 98 -15.21 -2.47 2.09
C VAL A 98 -13.80 -2.69 1.53
N VAL A 99 -13.68 -3.20 0.30
CA VAL A 99 -12.40 -3.27 -0.43
C VAL A 99 -11.81 -1.88 -0.70
N LEU A 100 -12.65 -0.84 -0.86
CA LEU A 100 -12.18 0.53 -1.06
C LEU A 100 -11.67 1.20 0.22
N VAL A 101 -12.10 0.73 1.40
CA VAL A 101 -11.74 1.32 2.70
C VAL A 101 -10.54 0.62 3.33
N GLY A 102 -10.37 -0.68 3.10
CA GLY A 102 -9.23 -1.47 3.56
C GLY A 102 -7.96 -1.17 2.78
#